data_AF-A0A401Q625-F1
#
_entry.id   AF-A0A401Q625-F1
#
_cell.length_a   1.000
_cell.length_b   1.000
_cell.length_c   1.000
_cell.angle_alpha   90.00
_cell.angle_beta   90.00
_cell.angle_gamma   90.00
#
_symmetry.space_group_name_H-M   'P 1'
#
loop_
_entity.id
_entity.type
_entity.pdbx_description
1 polymer ?
#
loop_
_entity_poly.entity_id
_entity_poly.type
_entity_poly.pdbx_seq_one_letter_code
_entity_poly.pdbx_strand_id
1 'polypeptide(L)'
;DITLPPNINLGCDKPQCARLATNRQCESRCNTHACDWDGGDCSLNFNDPWKNCSQALQCWRYFGDKKCDEHCNNAGCLYDGFDCQSVELQCNPLYDQYCKDHYGDGHCDQGCNNIECEWDGLDCAHDKAQKLADRTLVLVVLVPPEQLHNDSVGFLRELSRILHTNVKFKKHPGGDLMVYPYFGNKAELHKHHVKRSLETVGTGVLDVFSSAQLSLSSVMNPRVRRELDQQEVKGSIVYLEIDNRQCYQAFSDCFASATDVAAFLGAMASRGLQLPYNIEAVQSKDDLSPPDVNLYPMYVVVSVLVFLAFIGMGVLVSRKRHREHGQLWFPEGFKVTETNKKKRREPVGEDSVGLK
;
A
#
# COMPACT_ATOMS: atom_id res chain seq x y z
N ASP A 1 3.42 35.36 -32.80
CA ASP A 1 3.22 34.13 -33.59
C ASP A 1 3.83 32.93 -32.90
N ILE A 2 2.97 32.11 -32.29
CA ILE A 2 3.36 30.87 -31.62
C ILE A 2 3.35 29.80 -32.70
N THR A 3 4.51 29.53 -33.29
CA THR A 3 4.69 28.37 -34.15
C THR A 3 4.61 27.11 -33.28
N LEU A 4 3.50 26.37 -33.39
CA LEU A 4 3.37 25.02 -32.83
C LEU A 4 4.55 24.15 -33.31
N PRO A 5 5.30 23.50 -32.41
CA PRO A 5 6.38 22.62 -32.84
C PRO A 5 5.81 21.41 -33.59
N PRO A 6 6.53 20.90 -34.61
CA PRO A 6 6.04 19.80 -35.44
C PRO A 6 5.86 18.53 -34.61
N ASN A 7 4.88 17.70 -34.99
CA ASN A 7 4.64 16.37 -34.43
C ASN A 7 5.97 15.61 -34.22
N ILE A 8 6.35 15.44 -32.95
CA ILE A 8 7.60 14.80 -32.55
C ILE A 8 7.40 13.29 -32.65
N ASN A 9 7.61 12.72 -33.84
CA ASN A 9 8.02 11.33 -33.97
C ASN A 9 9.54 11.28 -33.74
N LEU A 10 9.98 11.28 -32.47
CA LEU A 10 11.37 10.97 -32.12
C LEU A 10 11.41 9.55 -31.57
N GLY A 11 11.49 8.57 -32.47
CA GLY A 11 12.01 7.27 -32.08
C GLY A 11 13.49 7.40 -31.74
N CYS A 12 14.00 6.50 -30.89
CA CYS A 12 15.42 6.46 -30.58
C CYS A 12 16.24 6.22 -31.86
N ASP A 13 16.91 7.26 -32.39
CA ASP A 13 17.66 7.22 -33.65
C ASP A 13 18.83 6.20 -33.65
N LYS A 14 19.21 5.70 -32.48
CA LYS A 14 20.35 4.78 -32.31
C LYS A 14 19.86 3.35 -32.11
N PRO A 15 20.01 2.44 -33.10
CA PRO A 15 19.59 1.04 -32.96
C PRO A 15 20.37 0.27 -31.90
N GLN A 16 21.56 0.76 -31.50
CA GLN A 16 22.33 0.18 -30.39
C GLN A 16 21.62 0.38 -29.05
N CYS A 17 20.93 1.50 -28.85
CA CYS A 17 20.23 1.79 -27.60
C CYS A 17 19.03 0.86 -27.38
N ALA A 18 18.38 0.38 -28.44
CA ALA A 18 17.33 -0.62 -28.32
C ALA A 18 17.81 -1.96 -27.71
N ARG A 19 19.09 -2.30 -27.85
CA ARG A 19 19.68 -3.52 -27.25
C ARG A 19 20.18 -3.30 -25.83
N LEU A 20 20.36 -2.05 -25.44
CA LEU A 20 20.95 -1.64 -24.18
C LEU A 20 19.87 -1.25 -23.18
N ALA A 21 18.76 -0.70 -23.66
CA ALA A 21 17.59 -0.39 -22.84
C ALA A 21 17.16 -1.54 -21.92
N THR A 22 16.82 -1.19 -20.68
CA THR A 22 16.32 -2.07 -19.61
C THR A 22 17.33 -3.09 -19.07
N ASN A 23 18.63 -2.86 -19.25
CA ASN A 23 19.71 -3.72 -18.76
C ASN A 23 20.16 -3.38 -17.31
N ARG A 24 19.55 -2.35 -16.68
CA ARG A 24 19.85 -1.79 -15.35
C ARG A 24 21.20 -1.08 -15.22
N GLN A 25 21.80 -0.69 -16.34
CA GLN A 25 23.01 0.13 -16.40
C GLN A 25 22.68 1.35 -17.24
N CYS A 26 22.97 2.53 -16.70
CA CYS A 26 22.69 3.75 -17.41
C CYS A 26 23.77 4.01 -18.47
N GLU A 27 23.44 3.87 -19.75
CA GLU A 27 24.29 4.31 -20.84
C GLU A 27 24.04 5.79 -21.18
N SER A 28 24.99 6.65 -20.81
CA SER A 28 24.94 8.10 -21.07
C SER A 28 24.67 8.48 -22.54
N ARG A 29 25.10 7.65 -23.50
CA ARG A 29 24.85 7.85 -24.94
C ARG A 29 23.41 7.56 -25.38
N CYS A 30 22.65 6.83 -24.56
CA CYS A 30 21.25 6.44 -24.74
C CYS A 30 20.33 7.20 -23.77
N ASN A 31 20.89 7.91 -22.79
CA ASN A 31 20.21 8.80 -21.87
C ASN A 31 19.63 10.05 -22.55
N THR A 32 18.54 9.89 -23.29
CA THR A 32 17.83 10.97 -23.98
C THR A 32 16.33 10.72 -23.91
N HIS A 33 15.53 11.78 -23.95
CA HIS A 33 14.06 11.67 -23.97
C HIS A 33 13.55 10.76 -25.10
N ALA A 34 14.17 10.80 -26.28
CA ALA A 34 13.77 9.96 -27.43
C ALA A 34 14.06 8.46 -27.26
N CYS A 35 14.95 8.10 -26.34
CA CYS A 35 15.31 6.73 -26.00
C CYS A 35 14.81 6.36 -24.60
N ASP A 36 13.77 7.05 -24.10
CA ASP A 36 13.17 6.84 -22.79
C ASP A 36 14.20 6.79 -21.65
N TRP A 37 15.24 7.64 -21.72
CA TRP A 37 16.31 7.67 -20.72
C TRP A 37 17.00 6.29 -20.58
N ASP A 38 17.38 5.71 -21.72
CA ASP A 38 17.90 4.36 -21.84
C ASP A 38 16.92 3.27 -21.40
N GLY A 39 15.66 3.40 -21.83
CA GLY A 39 14.57 2.51 -21.42
C GLY A 39 14.29 2.53 -19.91
N GLY A 40 14.58 3.64 -19.25
CA GLY A 40 14.41 3.83 -17.81
C GLY A 40 15.66 3.53 -16.97
N ASP A 41 16.72 2.97 -17.55
CA ASP A 41 17.93 2.61 -16.79
C ASP A 41 18.63 3.85 -16.19
N CYS A 42 18.55 5.00 -16.87
CA CYS A 42 19.09 6.28 -16.37
C CYS A 42 18.11 7.06 -15.48
N SER A 43 16.87 6.61 -15.33
CA SER A 43 15.84 7.28 -14.54
C SER A 43 15.31 6.40 -13.41
N LEU A 44 16.20 5.63 -12.76
CA LEU A 44 15.87 4.74 -11.63
C LEU A 44 14.77 3.71 -11.96
N ASN A 45 14.83 3.13 -13.17
CA ASN A 45 13.80 2.22 -13.69
C ASN A 45 12.38 2.83 -13.71
N PHE A 46 12.26 4.17 -13.71
CA PHE A 46 11.01 4.88 -13.87
C PHE A 46 10.82 5.28 -15.33
N ASN A 47 9.71 4.82 -15.92
CA ASN A 47 9.39 5.13 -17.31
C ASN A 47 8.84 6.55 -17.42
N ASP A 48 9.47 7.36 -18.27
CA ASP A 48 9.12 8.75 -18.59
C ASP A 48 8.68 9.60 -17.38
N PRO A 49 9.64 10.26 -16.70
CA PRO A 49 9.34 11.19 -15.61
C PRO A 49 8.36 12.31 -15.98
N TRP A 50 8.33 12.74 -17.25
CA TRP A 50 7.50 13.86 -17.72
C TRP A 50 6.21 13.41 -18.40
N LYS A 51 5.76 12.18 -18.19
CA LYS A 51 4.52 11.63 -18.78
C LYS A 51 3.27 12.51 -18.57
N ASN A 52 3.22 13.22 -17.44
CA ASN A 52 2.11 14.10 -17.05
C ASN A 52 2.32 15.56 -17.46
N CYS A 53 3.49 15.89 -18.02
CA CYS A 53 3.84 17.22 -18.52
C CYS A 53 3.51 17.32 -20.01
N SER A 54 3.17 18.52 -20.48
CA SER A 54 2.96 18.75 -21.91
C SER A 54 4.27 18.57 -22.68
N GLN A 55 4.32 17.58 -23.57
CA GLN A 55 5.50 17.32 -24.43
C GLN A 55 5.90 18.51 -25.30
N ALA A 56 4.96 19.41 -25.61
CA ALA A 56 5.24 20.63 -26.38
C ALA A 56 6.16 21.61 -25.64
N LEU A 57 6.18 21.58 -24.31
CA LEU A 57 7.03 22.47 -23.48
C LEU A 57 8.47 21.98 -23.38
N GLN A 58 8.70 20.67 -23.54
CA GLN A 58 10.03 20.05 -23.44
C GLN A 58 10.75 20.33 -22.10
N CYS A 59 10.00 20.34 -20.99
CA CYS A 59 10.51 20.71 -19.66
C CYS A 59 11.70 19.87 -19.17
N TRP A 60 11.88 18.64 -19.69
CA TRP A 60 13.06 17.82 -19.41
C TRP A 60 14.40 18.46 -19.83
N ARG A 61 14.38 19.53 -20.64
CA ARG A 61 15.57 20.29 -21.03
C ARG A 61 15.98 21.35 -20.01
N TYR A 62 15.03 21.89 -19.27
CA TYR A 62 15.21 23.00 -18.33
C TYR A 62 15.29 22.52 -16.88
N PHE A 63 14.71 21.36 -16.58
CA PHE A 63 14.67 20.78 -15.25
C PHE A 63 16.02 20.78 -14.50
N GLY A 64 16.04 21.47 -13.35
CA GLY A 64 17.16 21.49 -12.41
C GLY A 64 18.41 22.18 -12.97
N ASP A 65 18.24 23.17 -13.85
CA ASP A 65 19.33 23.96 -14.44
C ASP A 65 19.66 25.23 -13.63
N LYS A 66 18.97 25.46 -12.51
CA LYS A 66 19.08 26.63 -11.61
C LYS A 66 18.52 27.93 -12.17
N LYS A 67 17.76 27.87 -13.26
CA LYS A 67 17.05 29.00 -13.82
C LYS A 67 15.56 28.72 -13.77
N CYS A 68 14.81 29.57 -13.08
CA CYS A 68 13.36 29.43 -13.02
C CYS A 68 12.71 29.57 -14.41
N ASP A 69 12.12 28.48 -14.90
CA ASP A 69 11.26 28.43 -16.07
C ASP A 69 9.81 28.23 -15.62
N GLU A 70 9.11 29.33 -15.36
CA GLU A 70 7.76 29.36 -14.76
C GLU A 70 6.72 28.47 -15.49
N HIS A 71 6.88 28.26 -16.80
CA HIS A 71 5.99 27.41 -17.60
C HIS A 71 6.16 25.91 -17.28
N CYS A 72 7.30 25.51 -16.72
CA CYS A 72 7.59 24.17 -16.22
C CYS A 72 7.39 24.05 -14.71
N ASN A 73 7.14 25.16 -13.99
CA ASN A 73 6.90 25.15 -12.55
C ASN A 73 5.46 24.74 -12.20
N ASN A 74 5.16 23.46 -12.33
CA ASN A 74 3.90 22.86 -11.88
C ASN A 74 4.11 21.37 -11.54
N ALA A 75 3.18 20.78 -10.79
CA ALA A 75 3.29 19.39 -10.33
C ALA A 75 3.52 18.38 -11.48
N GLY A 76 2.80 18.52 -12.60
CA GLY A 76 2.91 17.61 -13.74
C GLY A 76 4.26 17.69 -14.46
N CYS A 77 4.92 18.84 -14.39
CA CYS A 77 6.24 19.10 -14.95
C CYS A 77 7.35 19.11 -13.89
N LEU A 78 7.08 18.52 -12.71
CA LEU A 78 8.05 18.28 -11.65
C LEU A 78 8.65 19.57 -11.06
N TYR A 79 7.84 20.63 -10.99
CA TYR A 79 8.18 21.94 -10.43
C TYR A 79 9.49 22.53 -10.95
N ASP A 80 9.81 22.25 -12.22
CA ASP A 80 11.06 22.69 -12.84
C ASP A 80 12.33 22.34 -12.02
N GLY A 81 12.32 21.20 -11.32
CA GLY A 81 13.46 20.82 -10.47
C GLY A 81 13.61 21.69 -9.21
N PHE A 82 12.57 22.44 -8.84
CA PHE A 82 12.56 23.46 -7.80
C PHE A 82 13.41 24.71 -8.09
N ASP A 83 13.78 24.96 -9.35
CA ASP A 83 14.58 26.14 -9.74
C ASP A 83 13.86 27.48 -9.51
N CYS A 84 12.53 27.45 -9.37
CA CYS A 84 11.71 28.61 -9.03
C CYS A 84 11.56 28.87 -7.52
N GLN A 85 12.07 27.97 -6.66
CA GLN A 85 12.07 28.17 -5.22
C GLN A 85 13.32 28.92 -4.79
N SER A 86 13.14 30.10 -4.18
CA SER A 86 14.24 30.91 -3.65
C SER A 86 14.62 30.47 -2.22
N VAL A 87 15.14 29.26 -2.06
CA VAL A 87 15.50 28.69 -0.75
C VAL A 87 17.00 28.37 -0.71
N GLU A 88 17.67 28.75 0.37
CA GLU A 88 19.03 28.27 0.65
C GLU A 88 18.96 26.78 0.98
N LEU A 89 19.54 25.93 0.14
CA LEU A 89 19.41 24.46 0.22
C LEU A 89 20.34 23.79 1.24
N GLN A 90 21.11 24.57 2.00
CA GLN A 90 22.13 24.04 2.88
C GLN A 90 21.88 24.50 4.32
N CYS A 91 21.61 23.54 5.19
CA CYS A 91 21.67 23.73 6.63
C CYS A 91 23.01 24.37 7.00
N ASN A 92 23.01 25.30 7.95
CA ASN A 92 24.23 25.98 8.37
C ASN A 92 25.29 24.94 8.81
N PRO A 93 26.48 24.90 8.19
CA PRO A 93 27.49 23.88 8.49
C PRO A 93 27.93 23.81 9.95
N LEU A 94 27.76 24.89 10.72
CA LEU A 94 28.06 24.92 12.15
C LEU A 94 27.04 24.13 12.98
N TYR A 95 25.79 24.08 12.53
CA TYR A 95 24.67 23.45 13.23
C TYR A 95 24.21 22.14 12.58
N ASP A 96 24.64 21.84 11.35
CA ASP A 96 24.18 20.66 10.60
C ASP A 96 24.42 19.33 11.34
N GLN A 97 25.57 19.18 12.01
CA GLN A 97 25.83 17.99 12.82
C GLN A 97 24.88 17.89 14.02
N TYR A 98 24.58 19.01 14.68
CA TYR A 98 23.61 19.05 15.78
C TYR A 98 22.22 18.66 15.27
N CYS A 99 21.77 19.28 14.18
CA CYS A 99 20.47 18.95 13.59
C CYS A 99 20.41 17.50 13.08
N LYS A 100 21.53 16.92 12.64
CA LYS A 100 21.61 15.49 12.30
C LYS A 100 21.38 14.60 13.52
N ASP A 101 22.01 14.93 14.64
CA ASP A 101 21.98 14.09 15.84
C ASP A 101 20.63 14.18 16.59
N HIS A 102 19.86 15.24 16.35
CA HIS A 102 18.55 15.50 16.96
C HIS A 102 17.34 15.30 16.02
N TYR A 103 17.57 14.94 14.75
CA TYR A 103 16.50 14.80 13.78
C TYR A 103 15.50 13.69 14.14
N GLY A 104 14.24 14.05 14.38
CA GLY A 104 13.17 13.08 14.60
C GLY A 104 13.31 12.29 15.91
N ASP A 105 14.00 12.85 16.90
CA ASP A 105 14.24 12.24 18.21
C ASP A 105 13.05 12.43 19.19
N GLY A 106 12.05 13.22 18.79
CA GLY A 106 10.84 13.54 19.56
C GLY A 106 10.97 14.79 20.44
N HIS A 107 12.09 15.51 20.34
CA HIS A 107 12.32 16.79 20.99
C HIS A 107 12.40 17.89 19.94
N CYS A 108 11.65 18.97 20.15
CA CYS A 108 11.62 20.07 19.19
C CYS A 108 12.83 21.01 19.36
N ASP A 109 13.73 20.99 18.38
CA ASP A 109 14.86 21.89 18.22
C ASP A 109 14.54 23.02 17.23
N GLN A 110 14.16 24.18 17.78
CA GLN A 110 13.76 25.35 16.97
C GLN A 110 14.85 25.84 16.01
N GLY A 111 16.13 25.59 16.31
CA GLY A 111 17.24 25.91 15.42
C GLY A 111 17.29 25.05 14.15
N CYS A 112 16.69 23.86 14.18
CA CYS A 112 16.62 22.90 13.09
C CYS A 112 15.24 22.88 12.39
N ASN A 113 14.26 23.59 12.96
CA ASN A 113 12.89 23.69 12.45
C ASN A 113 12.76 24.72 11.31
N ASN A 114 13.50 24.50 10.24
CA ASN A 114 13.50 25.29 8.99
C ASN A 114 13.61 24.33 7.78
N ILE A 115 13.43 24.83 6.56
CA ILE A 115 13.45 23.95 5.37
C ILE A 115 14.85 23.40 5.10
N GLU A 116 15.88 24.24 5.27
CA GLU A 116 17.27 23.92 4.95
C GLU A 116 17.88 22.84 5.86
N CYS A 117 17.28 22.60 7.04
CA CYS A 117 17.60 21.55 7.99
C CYS A 117 16.41 20.55 8.18
N GLU A 118 15.54 20.43 7.18
CA GLU A 118 14.48 19.41 7.08
C GLU A 118 13.43 19.40 8.21
N TRP A 119 13.09 20.58 8.74
CA TRP A 119 12.04 20.79 9.77
C TRP A 119 12.20 19.92 11.01
N ASP A 120 13.46 19.65 11.40
CA ASP A 120 13.78 18.88 12.59
C ASP A 120 13.06 17.51 12.65
N GLY A 121 12.90 16.86 11.49
CA GLY A 121 12.21 15.57 11.41
C GLY A 121 10.74 15.59 11.83
N LEU A 122 10.11 16.78 11.86
CA LEU A 122 8.75 17.06 12.33
C LEU A 122 8.54 17.05 13.86
N ASP A 123 9.59 17.09 14.66
CA ASP A 123 9.45 17.11 16.13
C ASP A 123 8.78 18.40 16.64
N CYS A 124 8.93 19.50 15.90
CA CYS A 124 8.23 20.75 16.16
C CYS A 124 6.79 20.83 15.60
N ALA A 125 6.25 19.75 15.03
CA ALA A 125 4.96 19.74 14.33
C ALA A 125 3.98 18.66 14.85
N HIS A 126 4.14 18.22 16.09
CA HIS A 126 3.29 17.21 16.72
C HIS A 126 1.82 17.65 16.89
N ASP A 127 1.58 18.95 17.05
CA ASP A 127 0.24 19.55 17.17
C ASP A 127 -0.50 19.66 15.84
N LYS A 128 0.21 19.49 14.71
CA LYS A 128 -0.34 19.62 13.36
C LYS A 128 -0.78 18.26 12.83
N ALA A 129 -1.98 18.23 12.22
CA ALA A 129 -2.49 17.05 11.55
C ALA A 129 -1.55 16.61 10.41
N GLN A 130 -1.34 15.30 10.28
CA GLN A 130 -0.50 14.74 9.22
C GLN A 130 -1.14 15.02 7.86
N LYS A 131 -0.32 15.41 6.87
CA LYS A 131 -0.76 15.62 5.49
C LYS A 131 0.05 14.72 4.57
N LEU A 132 -0.32 13.44 4.53
CA LEU A 132 0.40 12.45 3.74
C LEU A 132 0.10 12.61 2.26
N ALA A 133 1.13 12.46 1.42
CA ALA A 133 0.94 12.29 -0.01
C ALA A 133 0.20 10.97 -0.29
N ASP A 134 -0.55 10.94 -1.39
CA ASP A 134 -1.21 9.73 -1.87
C ASP A 134 -0.17 8.68 -2.29
N ARG A 135 -0.46 7.40 -2.01
CA ARG A 135 0.40 6.22 -2.26
C ARG A 135 1.66 6.16 -1.41
N THR A 136 2.22 4.96 -1.31
CA THR A 136 3.53 4.71 -0.70
C THR A 136 4.65 4.81 -1.73
N LEU A 137 5.71 5.53 -1.41
CA LEU A 137 6.95 5.53 -2.20
C LEU A 137 7.77 4.27 -1.87
N VAL A 138 8.25 3.56 -2.88
CA VAL A 138 9.06 2.35 -2.73
C VAL A 138 10.40 2.54 -3.43
N LEU A 139 11.49 2.37 -2.68
CA LEU A 139 12.86 2.47 -3.18
C LEU A 139 13.58 1.12 -3.07
N VAL A 140 14.38 0.80 -4.07
CA VAL A 140 15.40 -0.26 -3.99
C VAL A 140 16.74 0.42 -3.80
N VAL A 141 17.31 0.28 -2.60
CA VAL A 141 18.58 0.89 -2.20
C VAL A 141 19.62 -0.21 -2.12
N LEU A 142 20.77 -0.06 -2.77
CA LEU A 142 21.88 -1.03 -2.76
C LEU A 142 22.73 -0.91 -1.47
N VAL A 143 22.04 -0.88 -0.33
CA VAL A 143 22.60 -0.86 1.02
C VAL A 143 21.84 -1.92 1.84
N PRO A 144 22.53 -2.82 2.57
CA PRO A 144 21.86 -3.83 3.39
C PRO A 144 20.98 -3.22 4.49
N PRO A 145 19.88 -3.90 4.90
CA PRO A 145 18.93 -3.34 5.87
C PRO A 145 19.56 -2.92 7.20
N GLU A 146 20.51 -3.71 7.71
CA GLU A 146 21.25 -3.41 8.96
C GLU A 146 21.99 -2.07 8.88
N GLN A 147 22.67 -1.81 7.76
CA GLN A 147 23.41 -0.57 7.57
C GLN A 147 22.46 0.61 7.34
N LEU A 148 21.38 0.40 6.59
CA LEU A 148 20.37 1.42 6.34
C LEU A 148 19.62 1.81 7.63
N HIS A 149 19.38 0.84 8.52
CA HIS A 149 18.75 1.10 9.82
C HIS A 149 19.66 1.96 10.72
N ASN A 150 20.96 1.65 10.75
CA ASN A 150 21.93 2.41 11.53
C ASN A 150 22.13 3.84 11.02
N ASP A 151 21.95 4.08 9.71
CA ASP A 151 22.03 5.40 9.08
C ASP A 151 20.64 5.93 8.65
N SER A 152 19.59 5.52 9.38
CA SER A 152 18.20 5.85 9.06
C SER A 152 17.95 7.35 9.02
N VAL A 153 18.50 8.10 9.96
CA VAL A 153 18.41 9.56 10.02
C VAL A 153 19.09 10.21 8.83
N GLY A 154 20.32 9.80 8.50
CA GLY A 154 21.03 10.31 7.32
C GLY A 154 20.24 10.07 6.04
N PHE A 155 19.67 8.87 5.91
CA PHE A 155 18.88 8.49 4.75
C PHE A 155 17.60 9.33 4.59
N LEU A 156 16.85 9.51 5.67
CA LEU A 156 15.61 10.30 5.64
C LEU A 156 15.90 11.78 5.42
N ARG A 157 16.91 12.36 6.10
CA ARG A 157 17.31 13.75 5.92
C ARG A 157 17.69 14.06 4.47
N GLU A 158 18.52 13.21 3.86
CA GLU A 158 18.94 13.42 2.47
C GLU A 158 17.77 13.38 1.48
N LEU A 159 16.86 12.42 1.63
CA LEU A 159 15.65 12.39 0.82
C LEU A 159 14.75 13.59 1.07
N SER A 160 14.62 14.01 2.33
CA SER A 160 13.84 15.20 2.70
C SER A 160 14.39 16.48 2.10
N ARG A 161 15.71 16.66 2.16
CA ARG A 161 16.43 17.78 1.56
C ARG A 161 16.22 17.83 0.05
N ILE A 162 16.27 16.68 -0.61
CA ILE A 162 16.10 16.56 -2.07
C ILE A 162 14.64 16.85 -2.49
N LEU A 163 13.67 16.40 -1.70
CA LEU A 163 12.25 16.51 -2.03
C LEU A 163 11.57 17.76 -1.47
N HIS A 164 12.31 18.57 -0.71
CA HIS A 164 11.83 19.80 -0.05
C HIS A 164 10.60 19.54 0.85
N THR A 165 10.56 18.36 1.48
CA THR A 165 9.45 17.91 2.33
C THR A 165 9.93 16.83 3.30
N ASN A 166 9.10 16.41 4.24
CA ASN A 166 9.47 15.40 5.23
C ASN A 166 9.15 13.99 4.74
N VAL A 167 10.16 13.11 4.77
CA VAL A 167 10.07 11.70 4.39
C VAL A 167 10.23 10.86 5.65
N LYS A 168 9.39 9.83 5.78
CA LYS A 168 9.46 8.88 6.91
C LYS A 168 9.31 7.45 6.42
N PHE A 169 9.90 6.51 7.15
CA PHE A 169 9.62 5.10 6.90
C PHE A 169 8.16 4.77 7.15
N LYS A 170 7.54 4.06 6.21
CA LYS A 170 6.23 3.46 6.45
C LYS A 170 6.37 2.39 7.51
N LYS A 171 5.42 2.36 8.44
CA LYS A 171 5.36 1.33 9.49
C LYS A 171 4.32 0.27 9.13
N HIS A 172 4.65 -0.98 9.41
CA HIS A 172 3.67 -2.07 9.41
C HIS A 172 2.64 -1.80 10.53
N PRO A 173 1.40 -2.31 10.46
CA PRO A 173 0.42 -2.19 11.55
C PRO A 173 0.92 -2.67 12.93
N GLY A 174 1.95 -3.52 12.96
CA GLY A 174 2.62 -3.97 14.19
C GLY A 174 3.68 -3.02 14.76
N GLY A 175 3.96 -1.90 14.09
CA GLY A 175 4.92 -0.87 14.52
C GLY A 175 6.29 -0.93 13.86
N ASP A 176 6.68 -2.07 13.28
CA ASP A 176 7.98 -2.26 12.64
C ASP A 176 8.13 -1.44 11.36
N LEU A 177 9.35 -0.95 11.10
CA LEU A 177 9.68 -0.25 9.85
C LEU A 177 9.57 -1.20 8.66
N MET A 178 8.97 -0.75 7.56
CA MET A 178 8.84 -1.51 6.32
C MET A 178 10.12 -1.43 5.47
N VAL A 179 11.20 -2.03 5.99
CA VAL A 179 12.50 -2.19 5.32
C VAL A 179 12.80 -3.69 5.17
N TYR A 180 12.94 -4.16 3.94
CA TYR A 180 13.09 -5.59 3.64
C TYR A 180 14.39 -5.85 2.87
N PRO A 181 15.04 -7.02 3.02
CA PRO A 181 16.22 -7.36 2.22
C PRO A 181 15.85 -7.51 0.73
N TYR A 182 16.73 -7.02 -0.14
CA TYR A 182 16.63 -7.14 -1.60
C TYR A 182 17.68 -8.12 -2.14
N PHE A 183 17.25 -9.08 -2.97
CA PHE A 183 18.14 -10.12 -3.50
C PHE A 183 18.38 -10.01 -5.02
N GLY A 184 17.88 -8.95 -5.68
CA GLY A 184 18.14 -8.68 -7.12
C GLY A 184 17.00 -9.02 -8.09
N ASN A 185 15.89 -9.60 -7.62
CA ASN A 185 14.80 -10.05 -8.48
C ASN A 185 13.65 -9.04 -8.56
N LYS A 186 13.23 -8.66 -9.77
CA LYS A 186 12.05 -7.78 -10.03
C LYS A 186 10.76 -8.34 -9.42
N ALA A 187 10.64 -9.66 -9.29
CA ALA A 187 9.46 -10.27 -8.69
C ALA A 187 9.29 -9.94 -7.19
N GLU A 188 10.35 -9.57 -6.47
CA GLU A 188 10.28 -9.21 -5.04
C GLU A 188 9.58 -7.88 -4.82
N LEU A 189 9.73 -6.93 -5.75
CA LEU A 189 9.01 -5.65 -5.74
C LEU A 189 7.48 -5.85 -5.75
N HIS A 190 6.95 -6.93 -6.34
CA HIS A 190 5.52 -7.24 -6.33
C HIS A 190 5.11 -8.25 -5.24
N LYS A 191 6.04 -9.07 -4.73
CA LYS A 191 5.74 -10.18 -3.81
C LYS A 191 5.54 -9.79 -2.35
N HIS A 192 6.07 -8.65 -1.91
CA HIS A 192 5.79 -8.12 -0.58
C HIS A 192 4.37 -7.54 -0.55
N HIS A 193 3.37 -8.42 -0.69
CA HIS A 193 2.07 -8.21 -0.08
C HIS A 193 2.31 -8.22 1.43
N VAL A 194 1.64 -7.30 2.14
CA VAL A 194 1.58 -7.26 3.60
C VAL A 194 0.98 -8.59 4.07
N LYS A 195 1.83 -9.62 4.21
CA LYS A 195 1.45 -10.85 4.87
C LYS A 195 1.32 -10.48 6.33
N ARG A 196 0.07 -10.36 6.76
CA ARG A 196 -0.35 -10.42 8.17
C ARG A 196 0.59 -11.38 8.88
N SER A 197 1.46 -10.84 9.73
CA SER A 197 2.15 -11.65 10.73
C SER A 197 1.09 -12.49 11.40
N LEU A 198 1.27 -13.81 11.33
CA LEU A 198 0.41 -14.77 12.01
C LEU A 198 0.65 -14.58 13.51
N GLU A 199 -0.02 -13.59 14.11
CA GLU A 199 -0.15 -13.52 15.56
C GLU A 199 -0.99 -14.71 16.00
N THR A 200 -0.31 -15.63 16.65
CA THR A 200 -0.90 -16.78 17.32
C THR A 200 -1.44 -16.26 18.64
N VAL A 201 -2.68 -15.73 18.64
CA VAL A 201 -3.40 -15.47 19.89
C VAL A 201 -4.36 -16.62 20.14
N GLY A 202 -4.02 -17.42 21.13
CA GLY A 202 -4.83 -18.51 21.66
C GLY A 202 -4.46 -18.77 23.11
N THR A 203 -4.90 -17.87 23.98
CA THR A 203 -5.40 -18.13 25.34
C THR A 203 -4.85 -19.35 26.12
N GLY A 204 -4.18 -19.05 27.23
CA GLY A 204 -4.50 -19.66 28.53
C GLY A 204 -3.80 -20.97 28.87
N VAL A 205 -3.02 -20.90 29.97
CA VAL A 205 -2.78 -21.99 30.93
C VAL A 205 -2.33 -23.33 30.35
N LEU A 206 -1.02 -23.50 30.16
CA LEU A 206 -0.25 -24.72 30.43
C LEU A 206 1.22 -24.43 30.09
N ASP A 207 1.83 -23.58 30.92
CA ASP A 207 3.27 -23.64 31.13
C ASP A 207 3.53 -24.79 32.11
N VAL A 208 4.69 -25.44 31.99
CA VAL A 208 5.18 -26.61 32.75
C VAL A 208 4.83 -27.98 32.13
N PHE A 209 5.88 -28.71 31.73
CA PHE A 209 5.97 -30.07 31.17
C PHE A 209 6.02 -30.21 29.63
N SER A 210 7.19 -29.95 29.03
CA SER A 210 7.72 -30.81 27.95
C SER A 210 9.21 -30.59 27.66
N SER A 211 10.04 -30.34 28.69
CA SER A 211 11.50 -30.39 28.57
C SER A 211 12.02 -31.82 28.75
N ALA A 212 11.54 -32.80 27.97
CA ALA A 212 12.11 -34.15 27.96
C ALA A 212 11.56 -35.01 26.82
N GLN A 213 11.61 -34.57 25.55
CA GLN A 213 11.38 -35.52 24.44
C GLN A 213 11.93 -35.14 23.06
N LEU A 214 12.92 -34.25 22.98
CA LEU A 214 13.55 -33.86 21.70
C LEU A 214 14.95 -34.46 21.47
N SER A 215 15.24 -35.61 22.09
CA SER A 215 16.54 -36.30 21.95
C SER A 215 16.49 -37.65 21.22
N LEU A 216 15.40 -38.01 20.52
CA LEU A 216 15.30 -39.33 19.87
C LEU A 216 14.89 -39.36 18.39
N SER A 217 14.68 -38.22 17.74
CA SER A 217 14.32 -38.16 16.31
C SER A 217 15.45 -37.71 15.36
N SER A 218 16.66 -37.42 15.86
CA SER A 218 17.80 -37.00 15.03
C SER A 218 18.75 -38.13 14.61
N VAL A 219 18.51 -39.38 15.01
CA VAL A 219 19.51 -40.48 14.86
C VAL A 219 19.28 -41.37 13.62
N MET A 220 18.16 -41.29 12.91
CA MET A 220 17.84 -42.29 11.86
C MET A 220 17.83 -41.78 10.41
N ASN A 221 18.24 -40.55 10.13
CA ASN A 221 18.57 -40.13 8.76
C ASN A 221 19.34 -38.80 8.78
N PRO A 222 20.63 -38.76 8.40
CA PRO A 222 21.29 -37.50 8.12
C PRO A 222 20.76 -37.02 6.76
N ARG A 223 19.55 -36.46 6.74
CA ARG A 223 19.19 -35.54 5.66
C ARG A 223 20.11 -34.35 5.86
N VAL A 224 21.14 -34.30 5.04
CA VAL A 224 21.95 -33.10 4.80
C VAL A 224 20.98 -31.94 4.77
N ARG A 225 21.03 -31.12 5.82
CA ARG A 225 20.41 -29.82 5.86
C ARG A 225 21.06 -29.11 4.68
N ARG A 226 20.35 -29.00 3.54
CA ARG A 226 20.79 -28.12 2.46
C ARG A 226 21.05 -26.81 3.17
N GLU A 227 22.30 -26.38 3.23
CA GLU A 227 22.61 -24.99 3.46
C GLU A 227 21.67 -24.25 2.50
N LEU A 228 20.71 -23.53 3.08
CA LEU A 228 19.93 -22.58 2.33
C LEU A 228 21.01 -21.69 1.74
N ASP A 229 21.27 -21.80 0.43
CA ASP A 229 22.20 -20.91 -0.27
C ASP A 229 21.95 -19.53 0.33
N GLN A 230 22.92 -19.01 1.08
CA GLN A 230 22.81 -17.70 1.70
C GLN A 230 22.75 -16.73 0.53
N GLN A 231 21.54 -16.50 0.03
CA GLN A 231 21.32 -15.64 -1.09
C GLN A 231 21.82 -14.28 -0.63
N GLU A 232 22.90 -13.84 -1.24
CA GLU A 232 23.60 -12.63 -0.81
C GLU A 232 22.64 -11.45 -0.90
N VAL A 233 22.42 -10.77 0.24
CA VAL A 233 21.56 -9.60 0.31
C VAL A 233 22.25 -8.48 -0.46
N LYS A 234 21.68 -8.09 -1.61
CA LYS A 234 22.24 -7.03 -2.46
C LYS A 234 21.89 -5.63 -1.96
N GLY A 235 20.82 -5.50 -1.18
CA GLY A 235 20.35 -4.20 -0.70
C GLY A 235 19.08 -4.29 0.13
N SER A 236 18.28 -3.22 0.07
CA SER A 236 17.03 -3.05 0.80
C SER A 236 15.89 -2.57 -0.11
N ILE A 237 14.69 -3.09 0.12
CA ILE A 237 13.43 -2.51 -0.38
C ILE A 237 12.84 -1.68 0.76
N VAL A 238 12.68 -0.39 0.51
CA VAL A 238 12.26 0.59 1.51
C VAL A 238 10.90 1.16 1.14
N TYR A 239 9.97 1.16 2.09
CA TYR A 239 8.66 1.79 1.93
C TYR A 239 8.63 3.10 2.72
N LEU A 240 8.23 4.18 2.06
CA LEU A 240 8.31 5.54 2.56
C LEU A 240 6.98 6.28 2.39
N GLU A 241 6.69 7.14 3.35
CA GLU A 241 5.58 8.08 3.33
C GLU A 241 6.13 9.51 3.26
N ILE A 242 5.40 10.38 2.58
CA ILE A 242 5.74 11.79 2.43
C ILE A 242 4.74 12.60 3.21
N ASP A 243 5.22 13.41 4.16
CA ASP A 243 4.39 14.17 5.09
C ASP A 243 4.55 15.67 4.83
N ASN A 244 3.63 16.21 4.03
CA ASN A 244 3.67 17.60 3.57
C ASN A 244 3.12 18.60 4.61
N ARG A 245 2.97 18.21 5.90
CA ARG A 245 2.35 19.09 6.89
C ARG A 245 3.11 20.41 7.05
N GLN A 246 4.46 20.37 7.01
CA GLN A 246 5.32 21.56 7.03
C GLN A 246 5.51 22.14 5.64
N CYS A 247 5.66 21.31 4.60
CA CYS A 247 5.79 21.78 3.21
C CYS A 247 4.67 22.76 2.82
N TYR A 248 3.40 22.40 3.05
CA TYR A 248 2.26 23.26 2.72
C TYR A 248 2.15 24.55 3.54
N GLN A 249 2.94 24.71 4.61
CA GLN A 249 3.02 25.97 5.35
C GLN A 249 4.06 26.93 4.76
N ALA A 250 5.09 26.38 4.13
CA ALA A 250 6.19 27.15 3.56
C ALA A 250 6.01 27.42 2.06
N PHE A 251 5.48 26.46 1.30
CA PHE A 251 5.38 26.50 -0.16
C PHE A 251 4.03 26.00 -0.69
N SER A 252 3.69 26.40 -1.91
CA SER A 252 2.63 25.78 -2.71
C SER A 252 3.08 24.52 -3.44
N ASP A 253 4.39 24.38 -3.64
CA ASP A 253 5.00 23.44 -4.58
C ASP A 253 5.38 22.14 -3.86
N CYS A 254 4.37 21.43 -3.35
CA CYS A 254 4.53 20.17 -2.63
C CYS A 254 3.88 19.01 -3.39
N PHE A 255 4.58 17.88 -3.51
CA PHE A 255 4.07 16.70 -4.21
C PHE A 255 2.88 16.08 -3.49
N ALA A 256 1.73 16.04 -4.15
CA ALA A 256 0.51 15.43 -3.61
C ALA A 256 0.50 13.89 -3.70
N SER A 257 1.36 13.29 -4.53
CA SER A 257 1.43 11.84 -4.72
C SER A 257 2.88 11.33 -4.74
N ALA A 258 3.10 10.15 -4.15
CA ALA A 258 4.35 9.42 -4.26
C ALA A 258 4.69 9.04 -5.71
N THR A 259 3.71 8.99 -6.63
CA THR A 259 3.99 8.79 -8.06
C THR A 259 4.76 9.97 -8.67
N ASP A 260 4.41 11.20 -8.29
CA ASP A 260 5.08 12.40 -8.80
C ASP A 260 6.48 12.54 -8.19
N VAL A 261 6.65 12.11 -6.93
CA VAL A 261 7.98 11.99 -6.31
C VAL A 261 8.85 10.95 -6.99
N ALA A 262 8.29 9.79 -7.32
CA ALA A 262 9.00 8.76 -8.07
C ALA A 262 9.48 9.30 -9.44
N ALA A 263 8.63 10.05 -10.12
CA ALA A 263 8.99 10.74 -11.36
C ALA A 263 10.10 11.78 -11.11
N PHE A 264 9.98 12.63 -10.09
CA PHE A 264 11.00 13.63 -9.74
C PHE A 264 12.38 13.00 -9.47
N LEU A 265 12.44 11.92 -8.69
CA LEU A 265 13.70 11.20 -8.44
C LEU A 265 14.26 10.57 -9.72
N GLY A 266 13.41 10.03 -10.59
CA GLY A 266 13.81 9.52 -11.91
C GLY A 266 14.36 10.62 -12.82
N ALA A 267 13.76 11.81 -12.82
CA ALA A 267 14.24 12.99 -13.55
C ALA A 267 15.59 13.49 -13.02
N MET A 268 15.76 13.52 -11.70
CA MET A 268 17.03 13.89 -11.05
C MET A 268 18.16 12.92 -11.43
N ALA A 269 17.88 11.62 -11.42
CA ALA A 269 18.84 10.61 -11.83
C ALA A 269 19.22 10.73 -13.31
N SER A 270 18.27 11.04 -14.19
CA SER A 270 18.56 11.20 -15.63
C SER A 270 19.45 12.42 -15.92
N ARG A 271 19.45 13.43 -15.04
CA ARG A 271 20.38 14.57 -15.10
C ARG A 271 21.77 14.26 -14.54
N GLY A 272 21.98 13.06 -14.00
CA GLY A 272 23.25 12.63 -13.42
C GLY A 272 23.50 13.17 -12.01
N LEU A 273 22.45 13.61 -11.30
CA LEU A 273 22.60 14.02 -9.91
C LEU A 273 22.91 12.79 -9.06
N GLN A 274 24.06 12.81 -8.39
CA GLN A 274 24.47 11.71 -7.51
C GLN A 274 23.69 11.79 -6.20
N LEU A 275 22.78 10.83 -6.02
CA LEU A 275 22.17 10.57 -4.72
C LEU A 275 23.24 9.94 -3.81
N PRO A 276 23.35 10.34 -2.53
CA PRO A 276 24.35 9.79 -1.61
C PRO A 276 24.15 8.28 -1.38
N TYR A 277 22.92 7.80 -1.55
CA TYR A 277 22.57 6.39 -1.53
C TYR A 277 22.39 5.87 -2.95
N ASN A 278 22.99 4.71 -3.23
CA ASN A 278 22.88 4.05 -4.53
C ASN A 278 21.48 3.43 -4.69
N ILE A 279 20.55 4.18 -5.27
CA ILE A 279 19.17 3.75 -5.53
C ILE A 279 19.14 3.10 -6.91
N GLU A 280 18.70 1.84 -6.97
CA GLU A 280 18.55 1.09 -8.23
C GLU A 280 17.19 1.37 -8.90
N ALA A 281 16.13 1.49 -8.09
CA ALA A 281 14.78 1.64 -8.62
C ALA A 281 13.87 2.46 -7.70
N VAL A 282 12.93 3.19 -8.32
CA VAL A 282 11.85 3.91 -7.64
C VAL A 282 10.49 3.51 -8.19
N GLN A 283 9.52 3.28 -7.30
CA GLN A 283 8.14 2.96 -7.66
C GLN A 283 7.17 3.60 -6.66
N SER A 284 5.91 3.76 -7.05
CA SER A 284 4.82 4.08 -6.12
C SER A 284 3.87 2.90 -6.03
N LYS A 285 3.42 2.56 -4.83
CA LYS A 285 2.38 1.55 -4.60
C LYS A 285 1.14 2.18 -3.99
N ASP A 286 -0.02 1.77 -4.46
CA ASP A 286 -1.26 2.08 -3.76
C ASP A 286 -1.20 1.54 -2.33
N ASP A 287 -1.70 2.34 -1.41
CA ASP A 287 -1.95 1.87 -0.06
C ASP A 287 -3.05 0.83 -0.17
N LEU A 288 -2.66 -0.44 -0.03
CA LEU A 288 -3.61 -1.52 0.16
C LEU A 288 -4.33 -1.23 1.47
N SER A 289 -5.41 -0.45 1.41
CA SER A 289 -6.46 -0.50 2.40
C SER A 289 -6.75 -1.99 2.59
N PRO A 290 -6.65 -2.55 3.81
CA PRO A 290 -7.13 -3.90 4.03
C PRO A 290 -8.56 -3.94 3.46
N PRO A 291 -8.93 -4.98 2.67
CA PRO A 291 -10.27 -5.04 2.12
C PRO A 291 -11.24 -4.82 3.27
N ASP A 292 -12.13 -3.84 3.13
CA ASP A 292 -13.12 -3.47 4.15
C ASP A 292 -13.76 -4.74 4.70
N VAL A 293 -13.30 -5.17 5.88
CA VAL A 293 -13.82 -6.36 6.58
C VAL A 293 -15.26 -6.15 7.07
N ASN A 294 -15.83 -4.97 6.81
CA ASN A 294 -17.20 -4.57 7.10
C ASN A 294 -18.29 -5.30 6.28
N LEU A 295 -17.92 -6.10 5.28
CA LEU A 295 -18.90 -6.95 4.56
C LEU A 295 -19.22 -8.25 5.31
N TYR A 296 -18.40 -8.68 6.27
CA TYR A 296 -18.61 -9.90 7.05
C TYR A 296 -19.96 -9.94 7.82
N PRO A 297 -20.38 -8.91 8.56
CA PRO A 297 -21.67 -8.93 9.26
C PRO A 297 -22.86 -9.02 8.31
N MET A 298 -22.79 -8.42 7.12
CA MET A 298 -23.87 -8.47 6.12
C MET A 298 -24.02 -9.89 5.56
N TYR A 299 -22.91 -10.57 5.23
CA TYR A 299 -22.95 -11.97 4.79
C TYR A 299 -23.46 -12.93 5.88
N VAL A 300 -23.11 -12.70 7.15
CA VAL A 300 -23.63 -13.48 8.28
C VAL A 300 -25.14 -13.27 8.44
N VAL A 301 -25.63 -12.03 8.35
CA VAL A 301 -27.07 -11.74 8.41
C VAL A 301 -27.83 -12.37 7.24
N VAL A 302 -27.31 -12.25 6.01
CA VAL A 302 -27.95 -12.83 4.82
C VAL A 302 -27.99 -14.37 4.91
N SER A 303 -26.90 -15.00 5.34
CA SER A 303 -26.85 -16.46 5.48
C SER A 303 -27.79 -16.98 6.58
N VAL A 304 -27.93 -16.27 7.70
CA VAL A 304 -28.93 -16.59 8.74
C VAL A 304 -30.36 -16.45 8.21
N LEU A 305 -30.67 -15.39 7.46
CA LEU A 305 -32.00 -15.19 6.88
C LEU A 305 -32.36 -16.27 5.86
N VAL A 306 -31.41 -16.65 5.01
CA VAL A 306 -31.58 -17.75 4.05
C VAL A 306 -31.84 -19.07 4.78
N PHE A 307 -31.09 -19.36 5.85
CA PHE A 307 -31.28 -20.57 6.65
C PHE A 307 -32.65 -20.62 7.33
N LEU A 308 -33.11 -19.50 7.90
CA LEU A 308 -34.45 -19.40 8.49
C LEU A 308 -35.57 -19.58 7.46
N ALA A 309 -35.38 -19.05 6.24
CA ALA A 309 -36.34 -19.26 5.14
C ALA A 309 -36.44 -20.74 4.75
N PHE A 310 -35.32 -21.47 4.70
CA PHE A 310 -35.32 -22.91 4.44
C PHE A 310 -36.02 -23.71 5.55
N ILE A 311 -35.79 -23.36 6.82
CA ILE A 311 -36.51 -23.98 7.95
C ILE A 311 -38.02 -23.71 7.83
N GLY A 312 -38.41 -22.46 7.55
CA GLY A 312 -39.81 -22.07 7.37
C GLY A 312 -40.49 -22.86 6.25
N MET A 313 -39.84 -22.97 5.09
CA MET A 313 -40.34 -23.80 3.98
C MET A 313 -40.45 -25.28 4.36
N GLY A 314 -39.45 -25.83 5.07
CA GLY A 314 -39.49 -27.21 5.55
C GLY A 314 -40.69 -27.49 6.46
N VAL A 315 -40.99 -26.58 7.40
CA VAL A 315 -42.15 -26.69 8.30
C VAL A 315 -43.48 -26.60 7.55
N LEU A 316 -43.59 -25.70 6.56
CA LEU A 316 -44.81 -25.57 5.74
C LEU A 316 -45.06 -26.82 4.89
N VAL A 317 -44.01 -27.42 4.32
CA VAL A 317 -44.13 -28.67 3.55
C VAL A 317 -44.45 -29.85 4.46
N SER A 318 -43.86 -29.93 5.66
CA SER A 318 -44.13 -31.00 6.62
C SER A 318 -45.54 -30.95 7.19
N ARG A 319 -46.09 -29.75 7.47
CA ARG A 319 -47.47 -29.59 7.93
C ARG A 319 -48.52 -30.03 6.89
N LYS A 320 -48.18 -30.00 5.60
CA LYS A 320 -49.09 -30.37 4.53
C LYS A 320 -49.17 -31.89 4.28
N ARG A 321 -48.28 -32.70 4.87
CA ARG A 321 -48.14 -34.13 4.50
C ARG A 321 -48.78 -35.18 5.40
N HIS A 322 -49.45 -34.88 6.51
CA HIS A 322 -50.17 -35.93 7.26
C HIS A 322 -51.57 -35.50 7.72
N ARG A 323 -52.58 -35.86 6.93
CA ARG A 323 -53.87 -36.33 7.43
C ARG A 323 -54.12 -37.70 6.82
N GLU A 324 -53.43 -38.70 7.32
CA GLU A 324 -53.77 -40.09 7.05
C GLU A 324 -54.88 -40.49 8.02
N HIS A 325 -56.04 -40.86 7.50
CA HIS A 325 -57.13 -41.45 8.27
C HIS A 325 -56.69 -42.83 8.75
N GLY A 326 -56.23 -42.91 10.00
CA GLY A 326 -55.88 -44.18 10.65
C GLY A 326 -57.10 -45.10 10.72
N GLN A 327 -56.99 -46.27 10.11
CA GLN A 327 -57.96 -47.34 10.16
C GLN A 327 -58.01 -47.89 11.60
N LEU A 328 -59.09 -47.58 12.33
CA LEU A 328 -59.31 -48.10 13.69
C LEU A 328 -59.45 -49.63 13.64
N TRP A 329 -58.55 -50.32 14.32
CA TRP A 329 -58.56 -51.77 14.48
C TRP A 329 -59.78 -52.18 15.32
N PHE A 330 -60.65 -53.04 14.77
CA PHE A 330 -61.77 -53.65 15.48
C PHE A 330 -61.44 -55.12 15.79
N PRO A 331 -61.62 -55.58 17.05
CA PRO A 331 -61.42 -56.98 17.41
C PRO A 331 -62.44 -57.91 16.74
N GLU A 332 -62.03 -59.15 16.50
CA GLU A 332 -62.82 -60.15 15.79
C GLU A 332 -64.17 -60.41 16.49
N GLY A 333 -65.26 -60.28 15.73
CA GLY A 333 -66.64 -60.51 16.20
C GLY A 333 -67.55 -59.28 16.26
N PHE A 334 -67.03 -58.08 16.00
CA PHE A 334 -67.85 -56.85 16.00
C PHE A 334 -68.65 -56.70 14.69
N LYS A 335 -69.95 -57.00 14.70
CA LYS A 335 -70.87 -56.76 13.58
C LYS A 335 -71.42 -55.34 13.66
N VAL A 336 -70.89 -54.43 12.84
CA VAL A 336 -71.51 -53.11 12.64
C VAL A 336 -72.71 -53.28 11.72
N THR A 337 -73.91 -53.16 12.28
CA THR A 337 -75.13 -52.98 11.49
C THR A 337 -75.09 -51.60 10.86
N GLU A 338 -74.90 -51.54 9.54
CA GLU A 338 -75.05 -50.29 8.80
C GLU A 338 -76.47 -49.74 8.97
N THR A 339 -76.59 -48.61 9.67
CA THR A 339 -77.81 -47.79 9.64
C THR A 339 -77.50 -46.50 8.91
N ASN A 340 -77.99 -46.47 7.67
CA ASN A 340 -78.16 -45.32 6.81
C ASN A 340 -78.51 -44.03 7.59
N LYS A 341 -77.81 -42.94 7.26
CA LYS A 341 -78.25 -41.54 7.38
C LYS A 341 -78.59 -41.01 8.79
N LYS A 342 -77.60 -40.45 9.47
CA LYS A 342 -77.83 -39.32 10.41
C LYS A 342 -77.40 -38.00 9.78
N LYS A 343 -78.34 -37.36 9.06
CA LYS A 343 -78.36 -35.90 8.88
C LYS A 343 -78.48 -35.26 10.27
N ARG A 344 -77.47 -34.52 10.72
CA ARG A 344 -77.59 -33.67 11.93
C ARG A 344 -77.89 -32.24 11.49
N ARG A 345 -78.97 -31.71 12.09
CA ARG A 345 -79.77 -30.53 11.75
C ARG A 345 -79.04 -29.19 11.93
N GLU A 346 -79.44 -28.19 11.15
CA GLU A 346 -79.24 -26.76 11.43
C GLU A 346 -80.13 -26.31 12.61
N PRO A 347 -79.65 -25.41 13.49
CA PRO A 347 -80.52 -24.69 14.41
C PRO A 347 -81.06 -23.40 13.78
N VAL A 348 -82.40 -23.33 13.77
CA VAL A 348 -83.23 -22.16 13.48
C VAL A 348 -83.13 -21.19 14.67
N GLY A 349 -83.14 -19.88 14.39
CA GLY A 349 -83.04 -18.82 15.39
C GLY A 349 -84.28 -18.67 16.27
N GLU A 350 -84.09 -17.96 17.38
CA GLU A 350 -85.18 -17.41 18.17
C GLU A 350 -84.76 -16.03 18.67
N ASP A 351 -85.47 -15.02 18.16
CA ASP A 351 -85.47 -13.65 18.61
C ASP A 351 -86.07 -13.53 20.02
N SER A 352 -85.87 -12.34 20.60
CA SER A 352 -86.74 -11.63 21.54
C SER A 352 -86.14 -11.48 22.94
N VAL A 353 -85.78 -10.24 23.28
CA VAL A 353 -86.53 -9.48 24.29
C VAL A 353 -86.22 -7.99 24.12
N GLY A 354 -87.26 -7.23 23.79
CA GLY A 354 -87.26 -5.77 23.85
C GLY A 354 -87.56 -5.26 25.25
N LEU A 355 -86.91 -4.14 25.56
CA LEU A 355 -87.37 -2.95 26.31
C LEU A 355 -88.17 -3.10 27.60
N LYS A 356 -87.64 -2.42 28.63
CA LYS A 356 -88.42 -1.43 29.38
C LYS A 356 -87.57 -0.18 29.60
#